data_AF-A0A2F0AEI2-F1
#
_entry.id   AF-A0A2F0AEI2-F1
#
_cell.length_a   1.000
_cell.length_b   1.000
_cell.length_c   1.000
_cell.angle_alpha   90.00
_cell.angle_beta   90.00
_cell.angle_gamma   90.00
#
_symmetry.space_group_name_H-M   'P 1'
#
loop_
_entity.id
_entity.type
_entity.pdbx_description
1 polymer ?
#
loop_
_entity_poly.entity_id
_entity_poly.type
_entity_poly.pdbx_seq_one_letter_code
_entity_poly.pdbx_strand_id
1 'polypeptide(L)'
;MQSINLNYFKAVFLSVLFSFTFSQDVTLNLDGGNLNYESSVDIAGFQFSHNGCVTGAGGGDAAANGFTVSASGSAVLGFSFTGSVIPAGAGT
;
A
#
# COMPACT_ATOMS: atom_id res chain seq x y z
N MET A 1 35.74 -29.62 -10.65
CA MET A 1 34.96 -29.00 -9.56
C MET A 1 35.49 -27.59 -9.40
N GLN A 2 34.77 -26.58 -9.88
CA GLN A 2 35.27 -25.20 -10.01
C GLN A 2 35.17 -24.49 -8.65
N SER A 3 36.31 -24.07 -8.10
CA SER A 3 36.39 -23.39 -6.80
C SER A 3 35.65 -22.05 -6.87
N ILE A 4 34.57 -21.89 -6.13
CA ILE A 4 33.86 -20.61 -6.01
C ILE A 4 34.76 -19.65 -5.21
N ASN A 5 35.07 -18.49 -5.80
CA ASN A 5 35.93 -17.51 -5.15
C ASN A 5 35.16 -16.81 -4.01
N LEU A 6 35.74 -16.88 -2.80
CA LEU A 6 35.15 -16.40 -1.55
C LEU A 6 34.78 -14.91 -1.58
N ASN A 7 35.44 -14.09 -2.40
CA ASN A 7 35.12 -12.67 -2.55
C ASN A 7 33.81 -12.47 -3.33
N TYR A 8 33.50 -13.35 -4.30
CA TYR A 8 32.21 -13.32 -5.00
C TYR A 8 31.09 -13.82 -4.11
N PHE A 9 31.33 -14.85 -3.30
CA PHE A 9 30.34 -15.33 -2.33
C PHE A 9 30.01 -14.25 -1.28
N LYS A 10 31.03 -13.52 -0.79
CA LYS A 10 30.83 -12.36 0.09
C LYS A 10 30.09 -11.22 -0.60
N ALA A 11 30.39 -10.93 -1.86
CA ALA A 11 29.72 -9.88 -2.62
C ALA A 11 28.23 -10.18 -2.86
N VAL A 12 27.90 -11.44 -3.21
CA VAL A 12 26.51 -11.90 -3.38
C VAL A 12 25.76 -11.91 -2.05
N PHE A 13 26.40 -12.33 -0.95
CA PHE A 13 25.79 -12.31 0.38
C PHE A 13 25.55 -10.86 0.87
N LEU A 14 26.49 -9.95 0.63
CA LEU A 14 26.37 -8.53 0.98
C LEU A 14 25.30 -7.80 0.14
N SER A 15 25.10 -8.19 -1.12
CA SER A 15 24.05 -7.61 -1.96
C SER A 15 22.65 -8.09 -1.59
N VAL A 16 22.52 -9.32 -1.05
CA VAL A 16 21.23 -9.84 -0.54
C VAL A 16 20.85 -9.19 0.79
N LEU A 17 21.83 -8.80 1.62
CA LEU A 17 21.59 -8.01 2.85
C LEU A 17 21.15 -6.56 2.57
N PHE A 18 21.47 -6.02 1.39
CA PHE A 18 21.00 -4.69 0.96
C PHE A 18 19.62 -4.81 0.30
N SER A 19 18.68 -5.45 1.01
CA SER A 19 17.27 -5.35 0.66
C SER A 19 16.83 -3.91 0.93
N PHE A 20 16.45 -3.18 -0.12
CA PHE A 20 16.00 -1.79 -0.04
C PHE A 20 14.80 -1.68 0.92
N THR A 21 15.02 -1.17 2.13
CA THR A 21 13.93 -0.74 3.00
C THR A 21 13.48 0.64 2.51
N PHE A 22 12.49 0.68 1.63
CA PHE A 22 11.81 1.93 1.35
C PHE A 22 10.98 2.30 2.59
N SER A 23 11.31 3.40 3.26
CA SER A 23 10.43 3.96 4.30
C SER A 23 9.25 4.60 3.58
N GLN A 24 8.06 4.06 3.76
CA GLN A 24 6.83 4.57 3.17
C GLN A 24 5.93 5.10 4.29
N ASP A 25 5.42 6.32 4.13
CA ASP A 25 4.53 6.92 5.14
C ASP A 25 3.15 6.23 5.16
N VAL A 26 2.76 5.57 4.07
CA VAL A 26 1.53 4.80 3.94
C VAL A 26 1.87 3.44 3.32
N THR A 27 1.44 2.37 3.96
CA THR A 27 1.49 1.00 3.43
C THR A 27 0.06 0.50 3.26
N LEU A 28 -0.25 -0.08 2.09
CA LEU A 28 -1.55 -0.65 1.77
C LEU A 28 -1.43 -2.16 1.57
N ASN A 29 -2.40 -2.93 2.06
CA ASN A 29 -2.47 -4.37 1.84
C ASN A 29 -3.91 -4.81 1.57
N LEU A 30 -4.09 -5.83 0.74
CA LEU A 30 -5.40 -6.46 0.53
C LEU A 30 -5.48 -7.78 1.29
N ASP A 31 -6.52 -7.94 2.12
CA ASP A 31 -6.81 -9.19 2.81
C ASP A 31 -8.31 -9.47 2.86
N GLY A 32 -8.74 -10.62 2.33
CA GLY A 32 -10.14 -11.04 2.36
C GLY A 32 -11.15 -10.07 1.73
N GLY A 33 -10.70 -9.16 0.84
CA GLY A 33 -11.53 -8.10 0.24
C GLY A 33 -11.46 -6.75 0.96
N ASN A 34 -10.73 -6.66 2.07
CA ASN A 34 -10.45 -5.41 2.77
C ASN A 34 -9.19 -4.75 2.21
N LEU A 35 -9.21 -3.43 2.03
CA LEU A 35 -8.03 -2.62 1.76
C LEU A 35 -7.53 -2.06 3.09
N ASN A 36 -6.56 -2.72 3.69
CA ASN A 36 -6.00 -2.28 4.96
C ASN A 36 -4.89 -1.25 4.76
N TYR A 37 -4.72 -0.36 5.72
CA TYR A 37 -3.62 0.60 5.75
C TYR A 37 -2.87 0.59 7.07
N GLU A 38 -1.59 0.94 6.97
CA GLU A 38 -0.73 1.35 8.09
C GLU A 38 -0.04 2.64 7.66
N SER A 39 -0.20 3.70 8.45
CA SER A 39 0.33 5.01 8.10
C SER A 39 0.87 5.81 9.28
N SER A 40 1.99 6.49 9.06
CA SER A 40 2.59 7.45 9.99
C SER A 40 2.05 8.87 9.84
N VAL A 41 1.19 9.12 8.84
CA VAL A 41 0.65 10.44 8.48
C VAL A 41 -0.84 10.35 8.16
N ASP A 42 -1.51 11.50 8.14
CA ASP A 42 -2.90 11.56 7.71
C ASP A 42 -3.02 11.29 6.19
N ILE A 43 -4.02 10.49 5.81
CA ILE A 43 -4.29 10.15 4.41
C ILE A 43 -5.41 11.07 3.90
N ALA A 44 -5.07 11.97 2.98
CA ALA A 44 -6.03 12.89 2.34
C ALA A 44 -6.77 12.29 1.14
N GLY A 45 -6.29 11.15 0.64
CA GLY A 45 -6.84 10.45 -0.52
C GLY A 45 -6.00 9.23 -0.87
N PHE A 46 -6.60 8.30 -1.60
CA PHE A 46 -5.90 7.13 -2.12
C PHE A 46 -6.41 6.77 -3.51
N GLN A 47 -5.54 6.23 -4.34
CA GLN A 47 -5.89 5.66 -5.63
C GLN A 47 -5.04 4.42 -5.88
N PHE A 48 -5.66 3.34 -6.34
CA PHE A 48 -4.93 2.17 -6.84
C PHE A 48 -5.62 1.59 -8.07
N SER A 49 -4.83 0.97 -8.94
CA SER A 49 -5.32 0.32 -10.15
C SER A 49 -5.63 -1.15 -9.91
N HIS A 50 -6.57 -1.69 -10.66
CA HIS A 50 -6.88 -3.12 -10.68
C HIS A 50 -7.21 -3.58 -12.10
N ASN A 51 -7.25 -4.89 -12.31
CA ASN A 51 -7.50 -5.53 -13.61
C ASN A 51 -8.96 -5.98 -13.77
N GLY A 52 -9.91 -5.18 -13.28
CA GLY A 52 -11.35 -5.51 -13.29
C GLY A 52 -11.82 -6.47 -12.19
N CYS A 53 -10.97 -6.82 -11.22
CA CYS A 53 -11.36 -7.68 -10.10
C CYS A 53 -12.23 -7.00 -9.04
N VAL A 54 -12.21 -5.65 -8.96
CA VAL A 54 -13.03 -4.88 -8.03
C VAL A 54 -14.38 -4.56 -8.67
N THR A 55 -15.47 -4.98 -8.04
CA THR A 55 -16.85 -4.72 -8.49
C THR A 55 -17.53 -3.59 -7.71
N GLY A 56 -16.93 -3.17 -6.60
CA GLY A 56 -17.35 -2.06 -5.76
C GLY A 56 -16.36 -1.85 -4.61
N ALA A 57 -16.35 -0.66 -4.03
CA ALA A 57 -15.51 -0.32 -2.87
C ALA A 57 -16.25 0.69 -1.98
N GLY A 58 -16.10 0.56 -0.66
CA GLY A 58 -16.72 1.44 0.33
C GLY A 58 -16.66 0.85 1.74
N GLY A 59 -17.14 1.61 2.72
CA GLY A 59 -17.04 1.26 4.14
C GLY A 59 -15.73 1.70 4.78
N GLY A 60 -15.40 1.08 5.92
CA GLY A 60 -14.15 1.34 6.63
C GLY A 60 -14.00 2.77 7.18
N ASP A 61 -12.77 3.13 7.48
CA ASP A 61 -12.32 4.44 7.92
C ASP A 61 -12.49 5.48 6.82
N ALA A 62 -12.45 5.09 5.55
CA ALA A 62 -12.81 5.97 4.44
C ALA A 62 -14.26 6.46 4.59
N ALA A 63 -15.24 5.56 4.76
CA ALA A 63 -16.63 5.96 4.95
C ALA A 63 -16.83 6.70 6.28
N ALA A 64 -16.17 6.26 7.37
CA ALA A 64 -16.28 6.90 8.68
C ALA A 64 -15.77 8.34 8.70
N ASN A 65 -14.72 8.65 7.91
CA ASN A 65 -14.15 9.99 7.78
C ASN A 65 -14.74 10.78 6.61
N GLY A 66 -15.85 10.32 6.03
CA GLY A 66 -16.62 11.06 5.03
C GLY A 66 -15.97 11.10 3.64
N PHE A 67 -15.15 10.09 3.30
CA PHE A 67 -14.61 9.97 1.95
C PHE A 67 -15.70 9.47 1.00
N THR A 68 -15.69 10.03 -0.20
CA THR A 68 -16.33 9.42 -1.36
C THR A 68 -15.38 8.40 -1.96
N VAL A 69 -15.83 7.15 -2.10
CA VAL A 69 -15.09 6.08 -2.76
C VAL A 69 -15.78 5.74 -4.08
N SER A 70 -15.01 5.76 -5.16
CA SER A 70 -15.47 5.42 -6.51
C SER A 70 -14.63 4.28 -7.07
N ALA A 71 -15.31 3.20 -7.49
CA ALA A 71 -14.72 2.07 -8.19
C ALA A 71 -15.11 2.11 -9.67
N SER A 72 -14.12 2.04 -10.55
CA SER A 72 -14.29 1.96 -12.00
C SER A 72 -13.85 0.60 -12.52
N GLY A 73 -13.76 0.41 -13.84
CA GLY A 73 -13.30 -0.85 -14.42
C GLY A 73 -11.81 -1.15 -14.17
N SER A 74 -10.99 -0.14 -13.83
CA SER A 74 -9.54 -0.28 -13.72
C SER A 74 -8.90 0.46 -12.54
N ALA A 75 -9.66 1.23 -11.78
CA ALA A 75 -9.15 2.00 -10.66
C ALA A 75 -10.21 2.18 -9.57
N VAL A 76 -9.72 2.22 -8.33
CA VAL A 76 -10.46 2.71 -7.16
C VAL A 76 -9.84 4.01 -6.71
N LEU A 77 -10.68 5.00 -6.44
CA LEU A 77 -10.29 6.33 -5.97
C LEU A 77 -11.11 6.68 -4.72
N GLY A 78 -10.44 7.07 -3.64
CA GLY A 78 -11.04 7.56 -2.40
C GLY A 78 -10.55 8.97 -2.07
N PHE A 79 -11.47 9.90 -1.83
CA PHE A 79 -11.14 11.29 -1.51
C PHE A 79 -12.27 11.97 -0.72
N SER A 80 -11.97 13.10 -0.05
CA SER A 80 -12.97 13.94 0.62
C SER A 80 -13.22 15.26 -0.12
N PHE A 81 -14.49 15.64 -0.29
CA PHE A 81 -14.86 16.96 -0.83
C PHE A 81 -14.71 18.09 0.19
N THR A 82 -14.68 17.77 1.49
CA THR A 82 -14.60 18.74 2.59
C THR A 82 -13.16 18.94 3.09
N GLY A 83 -12.19 18.23 2.51
CA GLY A 83 -10.81 18.22 2.99
C GLY A 83 -10.61 17.40 4.27
N SER A 84 -11.54 16.49 4.58
CA SER A 84 -11.35 15.52 5.67
C SER A 84 -10.21 14.57 5.33
N VAL A 85 -9.60 14.00 6.37
CA VAL A 85 -8.52 13.01 6.26
C VAL A 85 -8.89 11.73 7.00
N ILE A 86 -8.29 10.62 6.60
CA ILE A 86 -8.22 9.42 7.44
C ILE A 86 -6.98 9.59 8.33
N PRO A 87 -7.10 9.57 9.66
CA PRO A 87 -5.97 9.82 10.56
C PRO A 87 -4.85 8.79 10.42
N ALA A 88 -3.62 9.21 10.73
CA ALA A 88 -2.48 8.30 10.91
C ALA A 88 -2.82 7.14 11.85
N GLY A 89 -2.28 5.96 11.56
CA GLY A 89 -2.52 4.73 12.31
C GLY A 89 -2.78 3.53 11.39
N ALA A 90 -3.53 2.56 11.93
CA ALA A 90 -3.86 1.31 11.28
C ALA A 90 -5.38 1.17 11.11
N GLY A 91 -5.83 0.66 9.97
CA GLY A 91 -7.26 0.53 9.71
C GLY A 91 -7.61 -0.13 8.38
N THR A 92 -8.85 0.09 7.95
CA THR A 92 -9.46 -0.48 6.72
C THR A 92 -10.32 0.55 6.02
#